data_AF-A0A7W5C0K0-F1
#
_entry.id   AF-A0A7W5C0K0-F1
#
_cell.length_a   1.000
_cell.length_b   1.000
_cell.length_c   1.000
_cell.angle_alpha   90.00
_cell.angle_beta   90.00
_cell.angle_gamma   90.00
#
_symmetry.space_group_name_H-M   'P 1'
#
loop_
_entity.id
_entity.type
_entity.pdbx_description
1 polymer ?
#
loop_
_entity_poly.entity_id
_entity_poly.type
_entity_poly.pdbx_seq_one_letter_code
_entity_poly.pdbx_strand_id
1 'polypeptide(L)'
;MATGREALLWRKRLERRGWVSLRRGPAPSGQVVEYHVVWQGWLISGRVQLGRRDRRSEWWEPGSPTYLLERRHDVTEGVWRYCRRRGARLGQVAKRVPWQ
;
A
#
# COMPACT_ATOMS: atom_id res chain seq x y z
N MET A 1 -21.92 -9.89 3.95
CA MET A 1 -20.79 -8.93 3.84
C MET A 1 -20.01 -9.23 2.57
N ALA A 2 -20.10 -8.35 1.56
CA ALA A 2 -19.51 -8.52 0.23
C ALA A 2 -18.07 -7.93 0.09
N THR A 3 -17.37 -7.71 1.21
CA THR A 3 -16.18 -6.84 1.29
C THR A 3 -14.92 -7.39 0.62
N GLY A 4 -14.72 -8.71 0.59
CA GLY A 4 -13.53 -9.34 -0.01
C GLY A 4 -13.53 -9.30 -1.54
N ARG A 5 -14.70 -9.48 -2.17
CA ARG A 5 -14.83 -9.53 -3.64
C ARG A 5 -14.59 -8.16 -4.26
N GLU A 6 -15.08 -7.10 -3.65
CA GLU A 6 -14.90 -5.73 -4.15
C GLU A 6 -13.46 -5.27 -4.04
N ALA A 7 -12.80 -5.54 -2.90
CA ALA A 7 -11.37 -5.30 -2.73
C ALA A 7 -10.54 -6.08 -3.78
N LEU A 8 -10.90 -7.35 -4.02
CA LEU A 8 -10.25 -8.16 -5.05
C LEU A 8 -10.40 -7.55 -6.46
N LEU A 9 -11.62 -7.15 -6.83
CA LEU A 9 -11.89 -6.53 -8.13
C LEU A 9 -11.18 -5.18 -8.28
N TRP A 10 -11.17 -4.37 -7.22
CA TRP A 10 -10.40 -3.13 -7.16
C TRP A 10 -8.91 -3.38 -7.41
N ARG A 11 -8.30 -4.33 -6.70
CA ARG A 11 -6.89 -4.72 -6.92
C ARG A 11 -6.65 -5.17 -8.35
N LYS A 12 -7.49 -6.06 -8.88
CA LYS A 12 -7.39 -6.55 -10.27
C LYS A 12 -7.45 -5.41 -11.29
N ARG A 13 -8.31 -4.41 -11.08
CA ARG A 13 -8.37 -3.22 -11.94
C ARG A 13 -7.07 -2.41 -11.90
N LEU A 14 -6.43 -2.29 -10.74
CA LEU A 14 -5.13 -1.62 -10.63
C LEU A 14 -4.00 -2.45 -11.26
N GLU A 15 -4.00 -3.77 -11.11
CA GLU A 15 -3.02 -4.64 -11.79
C GLU A 15 -3.03 -4.42 -13.31
N ARG A 16 -4.23 -4.32 -13.92
CA ARG A 16 -4.37 -4.02 -15.36
C ARG A 16 -3.83 -2.64 -15.76
N ARG A 17 -3.63 -1.73 -14.80
CA ARG A 17 -3.05 -0.38 -15.00
C ARG A 17 -1.55 -0.32 -14.68
N GLY A 18 -0.89 -1.48 -14.60
CA GLY A 18 0.56 -1.56 -14.34
C GLY A 18 0.94 -1.43 -12.87
N TRP A 19 0.01 -1.68 -11.95
CA TRP A 19 0.35 -1.81 -10.53
C TRP A 19 0.74 -3.25 -10.19
N VAL A 20 1.67 -3.42 -9.26
CA VAL A 20 2.13 -4.71 -8.77
C VAL A 20 1.38 -5.06 -7.49
N SER A 21 0.79 -6.25 -7.44
CA SER A 21 0.15 -6.76 -6.22
C SER A 21 1.16 -7.07 -5.14
N LEU A 22 0.86 -6.66 -3.90
CA LEU A 22 1.65 -7.05 -2.72
C LEU A 22 1.66 -8.57 -2.51
N ARG A 23 0.65 -9.30 -3.02
CA ARG A 23 0.66 -10.78 -3.01
C ARG A 23 1.71 -11.38 -3.93
N ARG A 24 2.16 -10.65 -4.96
CA ARG A 24 3.18 -11.11 -5.92
C ARG A 24 4.60 -10.78 -5.46
N GLY A 25 4.78 -9.72 -4.67
CA GLY A 25 6.09 -9.34 -4.19
C GLY A 25 6.07 -8.04 -3.38
N PRO A 26 7.07 -7.85 -2.50
CA PRO A 26 7.20 -6.63 -1.71
C PRO A 26 7.46 -5.42 -2.61
N ALA A 27 7.10 -4.24 -2.10
CA ALA A 27 7.59 -3.01 -2.69
C ALA A 27 9.13 -2.92 -2.48
N PRO A 28 9.89 -2.45 -3.47
CA PRO A 28 11.34 -2.36 -3.39
C PRO A 28 11.81 -1.32 -2.38
N SER A 29 12.96 -1.58 -1.75
CA SER A 29 13.67 -0.62 -0.91
C SER A 29 14.47 0.40 -1.73
N GLY A 30 14.74 1.57 -1.14
CA GLY A 30 15.62 2.60 -1.71
C GLY A 30 14.97 3.46 -2.80
N GLN A 31 13.84 3.06 -3.36
CA GLN A 31 13.10 3.82 -4.36
C GLN A 31 11.76 4.34 -3.82
N VAL A 32 11.30 5.47 -4.34
CA VAL A 32 9.98 6.00 -4.00
C VAL A 32 8.92 5.19 -4.74
N VAL A 33 8.01 4.58 -3.99
CA VAL A 33 6.86 3.87 -4.51
C VAL A 33 5.58 4.63 -4.21
N GLU A 34 4.62 4.52 -5.10
CA GLU A 34 3.22 4.80 -4.83
C GLU A 34 2.56 3.50 -4.40
N TYR A 35 1.66 3.55 -3.41
CA TYR A 35 0.96 2.37 -2.96
C TYR A 35 -0.50 2.67 -2.60
N HIS A 36 -1.30 1.61 -2.65
CA HIS A 36 -2.65 1.58 -2.14
C HIS A 36 -2.88 0.26 -1.39
N VAL A 37 -3.41 0.33 -0.18
CA VAL A 37 -3.61 -0.82 0.71
C VAL A 37 -4.99 -0.73 1.35
N VAL A 38 -5.69 -1.85 1.37
CA VAL A 38 -6.93 -2.04 2.10
C VAL A 38 -6.60 -2.70 3.43
N TRP A 39 -6.84 -1.97 4.53
CA TRP A 39 -6.53 -2.41 5.89
C TRP A 39 -7.64 -1.96 6.83
N GLN A 40 -8.22 -2.90 7.60
CA GLN A 40 -9.27 -2.63 8.59
C GLN A 40 -10.44 -1.75 8.08
N GLY A 41 -10.90 -1.96 6.84
CA GLY A 41 -11.99 -1.18 6.23
C GLY A 41 -11.58 0.21 5.71
N TRP A 42 -10.28 0.53 5.70
CA TRP A 42 -9.74 1.75 5.14
C TRP A 42 -8.94 1.47 3.87
N LEU A 43 -9.07 2.36 2.88
CA LEU A 43 -8.15 2.46 1.76
C LEU A 43 -7.06 3.49 2.11
N ILE A 44 -5.89 2.97 2.45
CA ILE A 44 -4.68 3.75 2.73
C ILE A 44 -3.92 3.93 1.43
N SER A 45 -3.54 5.16 1.11
CA SER A 45 -2.82 5.51 -0.11
C SER A 45 -1.65 6.41 0.22
N GLY A 46 -0.52 6.24 -0.45
CA GLY A 46 0.63 7.07 -0.14
C GLY A 46 1.80 6.94 -1.09
N ARG A 47 2.82 7.73 -0.78
CA ARG A 47 4.15 7.66 -1.37
C ARG A 47 5.17 7.48 -0.27
N VAL A 48 6.01 6.47 -0.41
CA VAL A 48 7.04 6.16 0.58
C VAL A 48 8.32 5.72 -0.12
N GLN A 49 9.46 6.02 0.51
CA GLN A 49 10.74 5.41 0.19
C GLN A 49 11.10 4.42 1.30
N LEU A 50 10.94 3.13 1.03
CA LEU A 50 11.25 2.08 2.00
C LEU A 50 12.76 2.01 2.25
N GLY A 51 13.16 1.77 3.50
CA GLY A 51 14.57 1.64 3.89
C GLY A 51 15.35 2.95 4.10
N ARG A 52 14.74 4.13 3.89
CA ARG A 52 15.39 5.43 4.20
C ARG A 52 15.08 5.95 5.62
N ARG A 53 14.00 5.46 6.25
CA ARG A 53 13.59 5.83 7.61
C ARG A 53 14.01 4.77 8.63
N ASP A 54 13.92 5.13 9.91
CA ASP A 54 14.23 4.30 11.06
C ASP A 54 13.33 3.06 11.09
N ARG A 55 13.78 2.01 10.38
CA ARG A 55 13.01 0.82 10.03
C ARG A 55 12.47 0.08 11.25
N ARG A 56 13.16 0.19 12.39
CA ARG A 56 12.80 -0.48 13.64
C ARG A 56 11.52 0.06 14.27
N SER A 57 11.34 1.38 14.30
CA SER A 57 10.18 2.02 14.94
C SER A 57 8.91 1.85 14.09
N GLU A 58 9.01 2.05 12.78
CA GLU A 58 7.87 1.92 11.88
C GLU A 58 7.41 0.46 11.70
N TRP A 59 8.31 -0.52 11.84
CA TRP A 59 7.96 -1.95 11.66
C TRP A 59 6.85 -2.44 12.60
N TRP A 60 6.80 -1.87 13.80
CA TRP A 60 5.81 -2.24 14.83
C TRP A 60 4.65 -1.27 14.93
N GLU A 61 4.75 -0.08 14.33
CA GLU A 61 3.69 0.93 14.34
C GLU A 61 2.55 0.56 13.38
N PRO A 62 1.35 0.22 13.90
CA PRO A 62 0.24 -0.18 13.05
C PRO A 62 -0.16 0.93 12.08
N GLY A 63 -0.34 0.57 10.81
CA GLY A 63 -0.71 1.51 9.77
C GLY A 63 0.44 2.35 9.21
N SER A 64 1.68 2.19 9.70
CA SER A 64 2.85 2.77 9.05
C SER A 64 3.07 2.15 7.66
N PRO A 65 3.75 2.84 6.73
CA PRO A 65 4.05 2.26 5.42
C PRO A 65 4.87 0.96 5.50
N THR A 66 5.83 0.89 6.43
CA THR A 66 6.66 -0.31 6.64
C THR A 66 5.80 -1.47 7.16
N TYR A 67 4.92 -1.22 8.13
CA TYR A 67 3.96 -2.20 8.63
C TYR A 67 3.04 -2.72 7.52
N LEU A 68 2.51 -1.82 6.69
CA LEU A 68 1.55 -2.18 5.64
C LEU A 68 2.17 -2.90 4.44
N LEU A 69 3.38 -2.49 4.01
CA LEU A 69 3.99 -2.97 2.77
C LEU A 69 4.96 -4.14 2.98
N GLU A 70 5.73 -4.11 4.07
CA GLU A 70 6.71 -5.16 4.40
C GLU A 70 6.04 -6.26 5.24
N ARG A 71 5.45 -5.90 6.39
CA ARG A 71 4.82 -6.88 7.31
C ARG A 71 3.46 -7.39 6.83
N ARG A 72 2.67 -6.55 6.15
CA ARG A 72 1.37 -6.88 5.52
C ARG A 72 0.33 -7.49 6.48
N HIS A 73 0.43 -7.16 7.76
CA HIS A 73 -0.47 -7.69 8.78
C HIS A 73 -1.89 -7.15 8.58
N ASP A 74 -2.89 -8.05 8.51
CA ASP A 74 -4.31 -7.76 8.24
C ASP A 74 -4.59 -6.95 6.96
N VAL A 75 -3.62 -6.90 6.03
CA VAL A 75 -3.83 -6.29 4.73
C VAL A 75 -4.70 -7.23 3.88
N THR A 76 -5.91 -6.78 3.56
CA THR A 76 -6.85 -7.58 2.76
C THR A 76 -6.42 -7.63 1.29
N GLU A 77 -6.11 -6.45 0.74
CA GLU A 77 -5.58 -6.28 -0.61
C GLU A 77 -4.63 -5.09 -0.66
N GLY A 78 -3.64 -5.12 -1.54
CA GLY A 78 -2.79 -3.96 -1.75
C GLY A 78 -1.92 -4.07 -2.99
N VAL A 79 -1.51 -2.91 -3.47
CA VAL A 79 -0.70 -2.76 -4.67
C VAL A 79 0.32 -1.65 -4.49
N TRP A 80 1.40 -1.74 -5.27
CA TRP A 80 2.42 -0.71 -5.37
C TRP A 80 2.85 -0.50 -6.82
N ARG A 81 3.50 0.62 -7.09
CA ARG A 81 4.24 0.86 -8.33
C ARG A 81 5.37 1.84 -8.08
N TYR A 82 6.36 1.86 -8.97
CA TYR A 82 7.37 2.93 -8.95
C TYR A 82 6.71 4.30 -9.12
N CYS A 83 7.12 5.26 -8.28
CA CYS A 83 6.64 6.63 -8.43
C CYS A 83 7.19 7.21 -9.73
N ARG A 84 6.29 7.69 -10.58
CA ARG A 84 6.65 8.21 -11.91
C ARG A 84 7.30 9.59 -11.86
N ARG A 85 7.09 10.33 -10.77
CA ARG A 85 7.55 11.72 -10.61
C ARG A 85 8.73 11.78 -9.64
N ARG A 86 9.89 12.19 -10.14
CA ARG A 86 11.05 12.52 -9.29
C ARG A 86 10.68 13.67 -8.35
N GLY A 87 11.06 13.56 -7.07
CA GLY A 87 10.77 14.58 -6.05
C GLY A 87 9.31 14.61 -5.58
N ALA A 88 8.50 13.58 -5.84
CA ALA A 88 7.13 13.54 -5.33
C ALA A 88 7.11 13.60 -3.79
N ARG A 89 6.22 14.44 -3.23
CA ARG A 89 6.05 14.57 -1.79
C ARG A 89 5.63 13.23 -1.19
N LEU A 90 6.39 12.78 -0.19
CA LEU A 90 6.09 11.62 0.62
C LEU A 90 4.93 11.91 1.56
N GLY A 91 4.17 10.87 1.91
CA GLY A 91 3.04 10.99 2.81
C GLY A 91 2.02 9.89 2.59
N GLN A 92 1.09 9.81 3.52
CA GLN A 92 0.03 8.82 3.55
C GLN A 92 -1.29 9.51 3.85
N VAL A 93 -2.34 9.05 3.20
CA VAL A 93 -3.73 9.43 3.48
C VAL A 93 -4.56 8.18 3.64
N ALA A 94 -5.57 8.25 4.50
CA ALA A 94 -6.53 7.17 4.73
C ALA A 94 -7.94 7.69 4.45
N LYS A 95 -8.73 6.87 3.76
CA LYS A 95 -10.17 7.09 3.58
C LYS A 95 -10.92 5.78 3.75
N ARG A 96 -12.19 5.83 4.12
CA ARG A 96 -13.02 4.61 4.17
C ARG A 96 -13.06 3.97 2.79
N VAL A 97 -13.12 2.64 2.75
CA VAL A 97 -13.30 1.95 1.47
C VAL A 97 -14.62 2.42 0.85
N PRO A 98 -14.64 2.75 -0.46
CA PRO A 98 -15.83 3.32 -1.10
C PRO A 98 -16.89 2.27 -1.47
N TRP A 99 -16.70 1.01 -1.06
CA TRP A 99 -17.58 -0.13 -1.32
C TRP A 99 -18.11 -0.73 -0.01
N GLN A 100 -18.21 0.10 1.03
CA GLN A 100 -18.79 -0.27 2.32
C GLN A 100 -20.28 0.07 2.38
#